data_AF-A0A7C4N0M0-F1
#
_entry.id   AF-A0A7C4N0M0-F1
#
_cell.length_a   1.000
_cell.length_b   1.000
_cell.length_c   1.000
_cell.angle_alpha   90.00
_cell.angle_beta   90.00
_cell.angle_gamma   90.00
#
_symmetry.space_group_name_H-M   'P 1'
#
loop_
_entity.id
_entity.type
_entity.pdbx_description
1 polymer ?
#
loop_
_entity_poly.entity_id
_entity_poly.type
_entity_poly.pdbx_seq_one_letter_code
_entity_poly.pdbx_strand_id
1 'polypeptide(L)' 'MVRIALEFLRESRMELKKVKWPTRKELLASTAVVIGLTLVISLFLGLIDFGLIKIIKNLVG' A
#
# COMPACT_ATOMS: atom_id res chain seq x y z
N MET A 1 23.26 -8.37 -30.12
CA MET A 1 22.35 -7.56 -29.27
C MET A 1 20.88 -7.94 -29.41
N VAL A 2 20.28 -7.90 -30.60
CA VAL A 2 18.82 -8.17 -30.77
C VAL A 2 18.36 -9.56 -30.30
N ARG A 3 19.18 -10.61 -30.52
CA ARG A 3 18.85 -11.99 -30.09
C ARG A 3 18.75 -12.16 -28.57
N ILE A 4 19.66 -11.52 -27.82
CA ILE A 4 19.68 -11.55 -26.36
C ILE A 4 18.41 -10.91 -25.79
N ALA A 5 17.98 -9.76 -26.34
CA ALA A 5 16.77 -9.07 -25.89
C ALA A 5 15.49 -9.90 -26.16
N LEU A 6 15.43 -10.61 -27.28
CA LEU A 6 14.31 -11.51 -27.61
C LEU A 6 14.25 -12.73 -26.68
N GLU A 7 15.41 -13.30 -26.33
CA GLU A 7 15.51 -14.38 -25.34
C GLU A 7 15.10 -13.89 -23.95
N PHE A 8 15.56 -12.71 -23.52
CA PHE A 8 15.19 -12.09 -22.25
C PHE A 8 13.68 -11.84 -22.12
N LEU A 9 13.04 -11.36 -23.18
CA LEU A 9 11.58 -11.17 -23.24
C LEU A 9 10.82 -12.50 -23.17
N ARG A 10 11.34 -13.54 -23.83
CA ARG A 10 10.75 -14.87 -23.82
C ARG A 10 10.85 -15.51 -22.43
N GLU A 11 12.01 -15.42 -21.80
CA GLU A 11 12.24 -15.90 -20.42
C GLU A 11 11.39 -15.12 -19.41
N SER A 12 11.37 -13.78 -19.50
CA SER A 12 10.53 -12.93 -18.64
C SER A 12 9.05 -13.31 -18.76
N ARG A 13 8.56 -13.61 -19.98
CA ARG A 13 7.19 -14.08 -20.18
C ARG A 13 6.93 -15.46 -19.58
N MET A 14 7.93 -16.34 -19.53
CA MET A 14 7.80 -17.65 -18.88
C MET A 14 7.77 -17.51 -17.35
N GLU A 15 8.59 -16.63 -16.77
CA GLU A 15 8.60 -16.35 -15.32
C GLU A 15 7.30 -15.65 -14.88
N LEU A 16 6.78 -14.71 -15.68
CA LEU A 16 5.49 -14.06 -15.40
C LEU A 16 4.30 -15.05 -15.36
N LYS A 17 4.41 -16.21 -16.04
CA LYS A 17 3.39 -17.28 -15.95
C LYS A 17 3.47 -18.08 -14.65
N LYS A 18 4.61 -18.07 -13.96
CA LYS A 18 4.79 -18.70 -12.64
C LYS A 18 4.28 -17.82 -11.50
N VAL A 19 3.96 -16.54 -11.79
CA VAL A 19 3.35 -15.64 -10.81
C VAL A 19 1.98 -16.17 -10.43
N LYS A 20 1.85 -16.55 -9.16
CA LYS A 20 0.58 -16.91 -8.55
C LYS A 20 -0.22 -15.63 -8.32
N TRP A 21 -1.11 -15.32 -9.25
CA TRP A 21 -2.02 -14.19 -9.09
C TRP A 21 -2.98 -14.47 -7.94
N PRO A 22 -3.16 -13.52 -7.01
CA PRO A 22 -4.06 -13.69 -5.89
C PRO A 22 -5.49 -13.90 -6.39
N THR A 23 -6.21 -14.78 -5.72
CA THR A 23 -7.63 -14.99 -6.00
C THR A 23 -8.43 -13.75 -5.59
N ARG A 24 -9.61 -13.54 -6.19
CA ARG A 24 -10.48 -12.39 -5.86
C ARG A 24 -10.77 -12.26 -4.37
N LYS A 25 -10.81 -13.38 -3.64
CA LYS A 25 -11.03 -13.43 -2.20
C LYS A 25 -9.83 -12.92 -1.41
N GLU A 26 -8.61 -13.31 -1.80
CA GLU A 26 -7.37 -12.86 -1.15
C GLU A 26 -7.11 -11.38 -1.39
N LEU A 27 -7.44 -10.89 -2.60
CA LEU A 27 -7.41 -9.46 -2.93
C LEU A 27 -8.32 -8.66 -2.00
N LEU A 28 -9.59 -9.07 -1.89
CA LEU A 28 -10.56 -8.39 -1.02
C LEU A 28 -10.14 -8.46 0.46
N ALA A 29 -9.64 -9.59 0.93
CA ALA A 29 -9.16 -9.74 2.31
C ALA A 29 -7.98 -8.80 2.60
N SER A 30 -6.99 -8.76 1.71
CA SER A 30 -5.82 -7.89 1.84
C SER A 30 -6.22 -6.41 1.84
N THR A 31 -7.11 -6.01 0.93
CA THR A 31 -7.61 -4.63 0.87
C THR A 31 -8.43 -4.24 2.10
N ALA A 32 -9.28 -5.14 2.61
CA ALA A 32 -10.07 -4.88 3.81
C ALA A 32 -9.20 -4.64 5.05
N VAL A 33 -8.13 -5.42 5.21
CA VAL A 33 -7.14 -5.23 6.29
C VAL A 33 -6.45 -3.88 6.17
N VAL A 34 -6.01 -3.51 4.97
CA VAL A 34 -5.35 -2.20 4.73
C VAL A 34 -6.30 -1.05 5.08
N ILE A 35 -7.55 -1.09 4.62
CA ILE A 35 -8.56 -0.06 4.93
C ILE A 35 -8.76 0.04 6.45
N GLY A 36 -8.92 -1.09 7.14
CA GLY A 36 -9.07 -1.11 8.59
C GLY A 36 -7.87 -0.48 9.31
N LEU A 37 -6.66 -0.86 8.92
CA LEU A 37 -5.42 -0.32 9.50
C LEU A 37 -5.29 1.19 9.25
N THR A 38 -5.54 1.66 8.04
CA THR A 38 -5.47 3.09 7.69
C THR A 38 -6.50 3.91 8.46
N LEU A 39 -7.71 3.39 8.68
CA LEU A 39 -8.74 4.06 9.49
C LEU A 39 -8.30 4.21 10.95
N VAL A 40 -7.70 3.18 11.55
CA VAL A 40 -7.20 3.24 12.94
C VAL A 40 -6.08 4.27 13.06
N ILE A 41 -5.11 4.23 12.14
CA ILE A 41 -3.95 5.15 12.17
C ILE A 41 -4.40 6.59 11.94
N SER A 42 -5.26 6.84 10.95
CA SER A 42 -5.74 8.20 10.65
C SER A 42 -6.57 8.79 11.80
N LEU A 43 -7.38 7.98 12.48
CA LEU A 43 -8.12 8.42 13.66
C LEU A 43 -7.16 8.78 14.81
N PHE A 44 -6.16 7.95 15.06
CA PHE A 44 -5.16 8.20 16.10
C PHE A 44 -4.35 9.46 15.84
N LEU A 45 -3.80 9.61 14.63
CA LEU A 45 -3.06 10.81 14.23
C LEU A 45 -3.94 12.05 14.28
N GLY A 46 -5.17 11.97 13.74
CA GLY A 46 -6.12 13.08 13.78
C GLY A 46 -6.41 13.56 15.21
N LEU A 47 -6.62 12.63 16.16
CA LEU A 47 -6.81 12.98 17.58
C LEU A 47 -5.60 13.72 18.16
N ILE A 48 -4.39 13.27 17.83
CA ILE A 48 -3.15 13.92 18.27
C ILE A 48 -3.03 15.30 17.66
N ASP A 49 -3.24 15.44 16.35
CA ASP A 49 -3.16 16.71 15.63
C ASP A 49 -4.15 17.73 16.21
N PHE A 50 -5.40 17.34 16.46
CA PHE A 50 -6.40 18.21 17.10
C PHE A 50 -6.00 18.61 18.52
N GLY A 51 -5.45 17.68 19.31
CA GLY A 51 -4.94 17.96 20.65
C GLY A 51 -3.79 18.97 20.62
N LEU A 52 -2.82 18.74 19.73
CA LEU A 52 -1.63 19.56 19.60
C LEU A 52 -1.96 20.97 19.10
N ILE A 53 -2.85 21.11 18.11
CA ILE A 53 -3.34 22.40 17.60
C ILE A 53 -3.99 23.21 18.72
N LYS A 54 -4.81 22.57 19.57
CA LYS A 54 -5.48 23.24 20.69
C LYS A 54 -4.47 23.73 21.73
N ILE A 55 -3.46 22.92 22.06
CA ILE A 55 -2.40 23.30 23.01
C ILE A 55 -1.55 24.45 22.45
N ILE A 56 -1.11 24.36 21.20
CA ILE A 56 -0.31 25.40 20.55
C ILE A 56 -1.09 26.71 20.48
N LYS A 57 -2.38 26.67 20.11
CA LYS A 57 -3.24 27.86 20.05
C LYS A 57 -3.39 28.54 21.42
N ASN A 58 -3.46 27.76 22.49
CA ASN A 58 -3.53 28.27 23.86
C ASN A 58 -2.19 28.79 24.40
N LEU A 59 -1.06 28.43 23.79
CA LEU A 59 0.28 28.82 24.23
C LEU A 59 0.84 30.02 23.44
N VAL A 60 0.47 30.14 22.16
CA VAL A 60 0.91 31.20 21.24
C VAL A 60 -0.06 32.39 21.23
N GLY A 61 -1.33 32.17 21.60
CA GLY A 61 -2.28 33.24 21.93
C GLY A 61 -2.17 33.62 23.39
#